data_AF-A0A941KGW8-F1
#
_entry.id   AF-A0A941KGW8-F1
#
_cell.length_a   1.000
_cell.length_b   1.000
_cell.length_c   1.000
_cell.angle_alpha   90.00
_cell.angle_beta   90.00
_cell.angle_gamma   90.00
#
_symmetry.space_group_name_H-M   'P 1'
#
loop_
_entity.id
_entity.type
_entity.pdbx_description
1 polymer ?
#
loop_
_entity_poly.entity_id
_entity_poly.type
_entity_poly.pdbx_seq_one_letter_code
_entity_poly.pdbx_strand_id
1 'polypeptide(L)'
;MLILSQRLLAGGTDSEAMRILLSLAPMLPSVFICVVIIRAIHRMDELQRKLQFEALALAFSGTALLTFGYGFLEGVGLPRLSMFVVWPLMAALWVVGVLIGRVRYG
;
A
#
# COMPACT_ATOMS: atom_id res chain seq x y z
N MET A 1 17.88 -7.66 22.81
CA MET A 1 17.90 -7.56 21.32
C MET A 1 18.64 -6.33 20.78
N LEU A 2 18.58 -5.16 21.44
CA LEU A 2 19.29 -3.92 21.01
C LEU A 2 20.83 -3.98 21.12
N ILE A 3 21.37 -4.70 22.11
CA ILE A 3 22.83 -4.77 22.34
C ILE A 3 23.53 -5.73 21.36
N LEU A 4 22.82 -6.75 20.90
CA LEU A 4 23.29 -7.68 19.87
C LEU A 4 23.34 -7.00 18.49
N SER A 5 22.38 -6.11 18.18
CA SER A 5 22.42 -5.34 16.94
C SER A 5 23.58 -4.34 16.91
N GLN A 6 23.93 -3.74 18.05
CA GLN A 6 25.08 -2.83 18.16
C GLN A 6 26.43 -3.56 18.03
N ARG A 7 26.55 -4.79 18.52
CA ARG A 7 27.79 -5.58 18.42
C ARG A 7 28.03 -6.14 17.02
N LEU A 8 26.97 -6.44 16.26
CA LEU A 8 27.06 -6.87 14.86
C LEU A 8 27.40 -5.71 13.90
N LEU A 9 27.08 -4.46 14.27
CA LEU A 9 27.45 -3.27 13.51
C LEU A 9 28.90 -2.82 13.74
N ALA A 10 29.55 -3.27 14.82
CA ALA A 10 30.95 -2.97 15.11
C ALA A 10 31.94 -3.86 14.33
N GLY A 11 31.46 -4.93 13.70
CA GLY A 11 32.26 -5.89 12.92
C GLY A 11 32.26 -5.58 11.41
N GLY A 12 32.85 -4.44 11.05
CA GLY A 12 33.31 -4.05 9.70
C GLY A 12 32.84 -4.85 8.47
N THR A 13 31.64 -4.53 7.96
CA THR A 13 31.33 -4.62 6.52
C THR A 13 30.43 -3.44 6.14
N ASP A 14 31.07 -2.33 5.78
CA ASP A 14 30.46 -1.11 5.25
C ASP A 14 29.90 -1.36 3.84
N SER A 15 28.68 -1.88 3.76
CA SER A 15 27.92 -1.78 2.54
C SER A 15 26.54 -1.23 2.87
N GLU A 16 26.31 0.01 2.46
CA GLU A 16 25.01 0.68 2.44
C GLU A 16 23.89 -0.26 1.92
N ALA A 17 24.25 -1.12 0.97
CA ALA A 17 23.40 -2.17 0.42
C ALA A 17 22.86 -3.15 1.47
N MET A 18 23.66 -3.58 2.47
CA MET A 18 23.22 -4.51 3.51
C MET A 18 22.21 -3.84 4.47
N ARG A 19 22.42 -2.56 4.79
CA ARG A 19 21.45 -1.77 5.58
C ARG A 19 20.14 -1.58 4.84
N ILE A 20 20.19 -1.29 3.54
CA ILE A 20 19.02 -1.18 2.67
C ILE A 20 18.28 -2.52 2.61
N LEU A 21 18.98 -3.63 2.35
CA LEU A 21 18.40 -4.98 2.30
C LEU A 21 17.72 -5.37 3.61
N LEU A 22 18.34 -5.10 4.77
CA LEU A 22 17.75 -5.36 6.08
C LEU A 22 16.53 -4.47 6.35
N SER A 23 16.54 -3.21 5.90
CA SER A 23 15.38 -2.32 6.02
C SER A 23 14.21 -2.73 5.12
N LEU A 24 14.50 -3.40 3.99
CA LEU A 24 13.51 -3.94 3.05
C LEU A 24 13.09 -5.38 3.39
N ALA A 25 13.76 -6.05 4.33
CA ALA A 25 13.41 -7.40 4.76
C ALA A 25 11.92 -7.57 5.13
N PRO A 26 11.23 -6.60 5.76
CA PRO A 26 9.80 -6.70 6.04
C PRO A 26 8.90 -6.67 4.79
N MET A 27 9.44 -6.28 3.62
CA MET A 27 8.70 -6.26 2.35
C MET A 27 8.67 -7.63 1.69
N LEU A 28 9.56 -8.57 2.02
CA LEU A 28 9.52 -9.94 1.48
C LEU A 28 8.18 -10.64 1.78
N PRO A 29 7.67 -10.65 3.03
CA PRO A 29 6.32 -11.15 3.32
C PRO A 29 5.21 -10.44 2.54
N SER A 30 5.37 -9.14 2.24
CA SER A 30 4.33 -8.38 1.54
C SER A 30 4.07 -8.88 0.11
N VAL A 31 5.11 -9.41 -0.55
CA VAL A 31 4.97 -10.04 -1.88
C VAL A 31 4.08 -11.28 -1.80
N PHE A 32 4.21 -12.09 -0.74
CA PHE A 32 3.33 -13.24 -0.53
C PHE A 32 1.87 -12.80 -0.31
N ILE A 33 1.64 -11.71 0.43
CA ILE A 33 0.29 -11.15 0.62
C ILE A 33 -0.31 -10.76 -0.74
N CYS A 34 0.46 -10.09 -1.61
CA CYS A 34 -0.01 -9.76 -2.96
C CYS A 34 -0.41 -11.01 -3.76
N VAL A 35 0.40 -12.07 -3.72
CA VAL A 35 0.07 -13.33 -4.40
C VAL A 35 -1.21 -13.95 -3.85
N VAL A 36 -1.41 -13.92 -2.53
CA VAL A 36 -2.64 -14.42 -1.88
C VAL A 36 -3.85 -13.62 -2.32
N ILE A 37 -3.76 -12.28 -2.35
CA ILE A 37 -4.84 -11.39 -2.79
C ILE A 37 -5.22 -11.67 -4.25
N ILE A 38 -4.23 -11.75 -5.16
CA ILE A 38 -4.47 -12.03 -6.58
C ILE A 38 -5.17 -13.39 -6.74
N ARG A 39 -4.68 -14.42 -6.02
CA ARG A 39 -5.31 -15.75 -6.02
C ARG A 39 -6.73 -15.73 -5.45
N ALA A 40 -7.00 -14.92 -4.43
CA ALA A 40 -8.33 -14.76 -3.86
C ALA A 40 -9.29 -14.13 -4.88
N ILE A 41 -8.86 -13.06 -5.57
CA ILE A 41 -9.66 -12.40 -6.63
C ILE A 41 -9.94 -13.36 -7.80
N HIS A 42 -8.98 -14.20 -8.18
CA HIS A 42 -9.15 -15.18 -9.26
C HIS A 42 -10.14 -16.31 -8.91
N ARG A 43 -10.38 -16.56 -7.61
CA ARG A 43 -11.33 -17.56 -7.14
C ARG A 43 -12.75 -17.01 -6.93
N MET A 44 -12.95 -15.69 -7.12
CA MET A 44 -14.26 -15.06 -7.03
C MET A 44 -15.09 -15.32 -8.28
N ASP A 45 -16.41 -15.33 -8.10
CA ASP A 45 -17.37 -15.35 -9.20
C ASP A 45 -17.21 -14.10 -10.09
N GLU A 46 -17.65 -14.17 -11.34
CA GLU A 46 -17.49 -13.09 -12.32
C GLU A 46 -18.05 -11.75 -11.84
N LEU A 47 -19.24 -11.78 -11.20
CA LEU A 47 -19.89 -10.58 -10.65
C LEU A 47 -19.08 -9.95 -9.52
N GLN A 48 -18.58 -10.76 -8.59
CA GLN A 48 -17.76 -10.28 -7.48
C GLN A 48 -16.41 -9.74 -7.97
N ARG A 49 -15.78 -10.43 -8.93
CA ARG A 49 -14.54 -9.98 -9.55
C ARG A 49 -14.75 -8.63 -10.25
N LYS A 50 -15.81 -8.47 -11.05
CA LYS A 50 -16.12 -7.21 -11.73
C LYS A 50 -16.32 -6.07 -10.73
N LEU A 51 -17.09 -6.30 -9.67
CA LEU A 51 -17.30 -5.35 -8.58
C LEU A 51 -15.97 -4.91 -7.93
N GLN A 52 -15.10 -5.87 -7.62
CA GLN A 52 -13.79 -5.59 -7.03
C GLN A 52 -12.90 -4.77 -7.96
N PHE A 53 -12.90 -5.07 -9.26
CA PHE A 53 -12.16 -4.29 -10.25
C PHE A 53 -12.68 -2.86 -10.39
N GLU A 54 -14.00 -2.66 -10.44
CA GLU A 54 -14.61 -1.32 -10.47
C GLU A 54 -14.25 -0.52 -9.20
N ALA A 55 -14.35 -1.16 -8.03
CA ALA A 55 -13.98 -0.54 -6.76
C ALA A 55 -12.49 -0.19 -6.68
N LEU A 56 -11.60 -1.07 -7.15
CA LEU A 56 -10.16 -0.82 -7.21
C LEU A 56 -9.82 0.31 -8.20
N ALA A 57 -10.50 0.38 -9.35
CA ALA A 57 -10.29 1.46 -10.31
C ALA A 57 -10.69 2.82 -9.72
N LEU A 58 -11.81 2.89 -8.99
CA LEU A 58 -12.23 4.09 -8.27
C LEU A 58 -11.25 4.44 -7.15
N ALA A 59 -10.82 3.45 -6.36
CA ALA A 59 -9.86 3.68 -5.28
C ALA A 59 -8.52 4.19 -5.80
N PHE A 60 -8.00 3.57 -6.85
CA PHE A 60 -6.73 3.94 -7.48
C PHE A 60 -6.79 5.37 -8.06
N SER A 61 -7.79 5.66 -8.88
CA SER A 61 -7.94 6.99 -9.51
C SER A 61 -8.21 8.09 -8.48
N GLY A 62 -9.08 7.83 -7.49
CA GLY A 62 -9.36 8.77 -6.41
C GLY A 62 -8.13 9.02 -5.53
N THR A 63 -7.37 7.97 -5.20
CA THR A 63 -6.12 8.12 -4.43
C THR A 63 -5.10 8.94 -5.22
N ALA A 64 -4.91 8.66 -6.51
CA ALA A 64 -3.98 9.42 -7.36
C ALA A 64 -4.36 10.91 -7.46
N LEU A 65 -5.65 11.21 -7.61
CA LEU A 65 -6.13 12.60 -7.65
C LEU A 65 -5.89 13.33 -6.33
N LEU A 66 -6.15 12.66 -5.19
CA LEU A 66 -5.96 13.24 -3.86
C LEU A 66 -4.49 13.41 -3.50
N THR A 67 -3.63 12.44 -3.82
CA THR A 67 -2.18 12.53 -3.54
C THR A 67 -1.51 13.58 -4.42
N PHE A 68 -1.90 13.71 -5.70
CA PHE A 68 -1.43 14.81 -6.55
C PHE A 68 -1.95 16.16 -6.06
N GLY A 69 -3.23 16.25 -5.71
CA GLY A 69 -3.81 17.44 -5.10
C GLY A 69 -3.05 17.88 -3.84
N TYR A 70 -2.73 16.93 -2.96
CA TYR A 70 -1.94 17.20 -1.77
C TYR A 70 -0.50 17.58 -2.09
N GLY A 71 0.12 16.98 -3.10
CA GLY A 71 1.46 17.37 -3.56
C GLY A 71 1.53 18.84 -4.00
N PHE A 72 0.49 19.37 -4.63
CA PHE A 72 0.41 20.81 -4.93
C PHE A 72 0.26 21.65 -3.66
N LEU A 73 -0.51 21.18 -2.68
CA LEU A 73 -0.66 21.84 -1.38
C LEU A 73 0.65 21.87 -0.57
N GLU A 74 1.46 20.80 -0.63
CA GLU A 74 2.82 20.80 -0.07
C GLU A 74 3.68 21.91 -0.68
N GLY A 75 3.48 22.22 -1.97
CA GLY A 75 4.15 23.33 -2.66
C GLY A 75 3.79 24.73 -2.12
N VAL A 76 2.65 24.87 -1.43
CA VAL A 76 2.20 26.12 -0.80
C VAL A 76 2.59 26.20 0.69
N GLY A 77 3.27 25.17 1.22
CA GLY A 77 3.81 25.14 2.58
C GLY A 77 3.05 24.26 3.57
N LEU A 78 2.14 23.39 3.12
CA LEU A 78 1.54 22.37 3.99
C LEU A 78 2.59 21.33 4.45
N PRO A 79 2.41 20.72 5.64
CA PRO A 79 3.33 19.74 6.16
C PRO A 79 3.34 18.47 5.30
N ARG A 80 4.53 17.86 5.14
CA ARG A 80 4.67 16.58 4.43
C ARG A 80 3.94 15.48 5.18
N LEU A 81 3.03 14.80 4.49
CA LEU A 81 2.35 13.63 5.05
C LEU A 81 3.20 12.38 4.88
N SER A 82 3.09 11.48 5.85
CA SER A 82 3.70 10.16 5.72
C SER A 82 3.01 9.35 4.62
N MET A 83 3.79 8.60 3.86
CA MET A 83 3.27 7.66 2.85
C MET A 83 2.30 6.62 3.46
N PHE A 84 2.38 6.39 4.78
CA PHE A 84 1.44 5.54 5.50
C PHE A 84 -0.01 6.05 5.47
N VAL A 85 -0.26 7.32 5.19
CA VAL A 85 -1.62 7.89 5.07
C VAL A 85 -2.29 7.50 3.75
N VAL A 86 -1.50 7.21 2.72
CA VAL A 86 -2.00 6.84 1.39
C VAL A 86 -2.73 5.50 1.43
N TRP A 87 -2.25 4.56 2.24
CA TRP A 87 -2.83 3.22 2.32
C TRP A 87 -4.26 3.22 2.93
N PRO A 88 -4.52 3.83 4.11
CA PRO A 88 -5.88 3.99 4.62
C PRO A 88 -6.80 4.77 3.69
N LEU A 89 -6.28 5.80 3.01
CA LEU A 89 -7.05 6.57 2.04
C LEU A 89 -7.53 5.70 0.88
N MET A 90 -6.62 4.92 0.29
CA MET A 90 -6.94 3.98 -0.78
C MET A 90 -7.91 2.90 -0.30
N ALA A 91 -7.70 2.35 0.89
CA ALA A 91 -8.60 1.36 1.49
C ALA A 91 -10.02 1.91 1.72
N ALA A 92 -10.14 3.15 2.20
CA ALA A 92 -11.43 3.81 2.39
C ALA A 92 -12.16 4.01 1.06
N LEU A 93 -11.47 4.50 0.03
CA LEU A 93 -12.05 4.66 -1.30
C LEU A 93 -12.47 3.32 -1.92
N TRP A 94 -11.69 2.26 -1.70
CA TRP A 94 -12.03 0.91 -2.16
C TRP A 94 -13.30 0.38 -1.47
N VAL A 95 -13.42 0.52 -0.15
CA VAL A 95 -14.63 0.13 0.59
C VAL A 95 -15.84 0.90 0.07
N VAL A 96 -15.71 2.20 -0.16
CA VAL A 96 -16.79 3.02 -0.76
C VAL A 96 -17.16 2.51 -2.15
N GLY A 97 -16.17 2.19 -3.01
CA GLY A 97 -16.41 1.61 -4.33
C GLY A 97 -17.16 0.27 -4.27
N VAL A 98 -16.78 -0.61 -3.33
CA VAL A 98 -17.48 -1.89 -3.12
C VAL A 98 -18.91 -1.67 -2.64
N LEU A 99 -19.14 -0.75 -1.70
CA LEU A 99 -20.48 -0.44 -1.19
C LEU A 99 -21.40 0.09 -2.30
N ILE A 100 -20.91 1.04 -3.11
CA ILE A 100 -21.66 1.60 -4.24
C ILE A 100 -22.04 0.50 -5.23
N GLY A 101 -21.09 -0.36 -5.61
CA GLY A 101 -21.39 -1.42 -6.55
C GLY A 101 -22.31 -2.51 -5.94
N ARG A 102 -22.22 -2.79 -4.64
CA ARG A 102 -23.19 -3.68 -3.97
C ARG A 102 -24.62 -3.13 -3.99
N VAL A 103 -24.81 -1.82 -3.82
CA VAL A 103 -26.13 -1.18 -3.92
C VAL A 103 -26.65 -1.19 -5.37
N ARG A 104 -25.77 -1.16 -6.36
CA ARG A 104 -26.14 -1.14 -7.78
C ARG A 104 -26.44 -2.52 -8.37
N TYR A 105 -25.79 -3.57 -7.86
CA TYR A 105 -25.88 -4.94 -8.37
C TYR A 105 -26.64 -5.91 -7.43
N GLY A 106 -27.11 -5.44 -6.26
CA GLY A 106 -27.97 -6.18 -5.33
C GLY A 106 -29.44 -5.91 -5.56
#